data_AF-A0A1E3B101-F1
#
_entry.id   AF-A0A1E3B101-F1
#
_cell.length_a   1.000
_cell.length_b   1.000
_cell.length_c   1.000
_cell.angle_alpha   90.00
_cell.angle_beta   90.00
_cell.angle_gamma   90.00
#
_symmetry.space_group_name_H-M   'P 1'
#
loop_
_entity.id
_entity.type
_entity.pdbx_description
1 polymer ?
#
loop_
_entity_poly.entity_id
_entity_poly.type
_entity_poly.pdbx_seq_one_letter_code
_entity_poly.pdbx_strand_id
1 'polypeptide(L)'
;MPYSEFHACRSNAGDTETITLLDTDGSTLYETDYGGLLLQIIKLDDVITLSRYIARYPQAALAPGEVEYYDPFWVAAAHGSTDALRVLLEHYTIDPTRTQPLDERGFLLLNAACRQPPLGMVHARDRHGETALLSAAASLACLSSDVEDRSQDSCDYIRDRVARGEELMHLILDRGASARDAIIIPAQRDDNWWCFYWNVEGIKVLLDRGVNVADWVALRDSIGRLPLHWAAAGPSLCGEFRFQDDTVLRIVNIFNPLLVSDPSTINVQDKQGATALHYAVGSHAAYGSQHSDHAVRFLCRNGADASLQDSNGQTVLHISALRSVDSEPIDTALLDLLVAHGANITTTDTNGNTTLHIMARNLRQVQTVQFLLSRGADVNARNSQGNTPLHEAMRGTLRPRENREGKIEEVTLTGSHKSAGCNDSSPSGSCGQSHSRLDGPAERRWGVTATDT
;
A
#
# COMPACT_ATOMS: atom_id res chain seq x y z
N MET A 1 -24.17 11.34 -6.28
CA MET A 1 -24.59 11.00 -7.65
C MET A 1 -23.35 10.47 -8.36
N PRO A 2 -23.35 9.24 -8.89
CA PRO A 2 -22.16 8.58 -9.43
C PRO A 2 -21.49 9.34 -10.58
N TYR A 3 -22.26 10.23 -11.22
CA TYR A 3 -21.85 11.02 -12.38
C TYR A 3 -21.80 12.53 -12.09
N SER A 4 -21.72 12.93 -10.82
CA SER A 4 -21.85 14.35 -10.40
C SER A 4 -20.90 15.31 -11.13
N GLU A 5 -19.71 14.83 -11.50
CA GLU A 5 -18.68 15.63 -12.17
C GLU A 5 -18.97 15.87 -13.66
N PHE A 6 -19.85 15.06 -14.26
CA PHE A 6 -20.19 15.08 -15.67
C PHE A 6 -21.42 15.93 -16.00
N HIS A 7 -22.11 16.52 -15.01
CA HIS A 7 -23.20 17.46 -15.28
C HIS A 7 -22.74 18.86 -15.72
N ALA A 8 -21.43 19.13 -15.64
CA ALA A 8 -20.83 20.37 -16.10
C ALA A 8 -20.03 20.14 -17.38
N CYS A 9 -20.33 20.88 -18.44
CA CYS A 9 -19.56 20.83 -19.69
C CYS A 9 -18.14 21.38 -19.46
N ARG A 10 -17.11 20.56 -19.73
CA ARG A 10 -15.69 20.92 -19.55
C ARG A 10 -14.89 21.00 -20.85
N SER A 11 -15.52 20.83 -22.03
CA SER A 11 -14.79 20.83 -23.30
C SER A 11 -14.26 22.23 -23.65
N ASN A 12 -12.94 22.37 -23.81
CA ASN A 12 -12.29 23.60 -24.26
C ASN A 12 -12.23 23.73 -25.80
N ALA A 13 -12.82 22.81 -26.56
CA ALA A 13 -12.75 22.80 -28.01
C ALA A 13 -14.02 23.39 -28.64
N GLY A 14 -13.86 24.49 -29.38
CA GLY A 14 -14.87 24.92 -30.35
C GLY A 14 -14.98 23.90 -31.48
N ASP A 15 -16.20 23.55 -31.85
CA ASP A 15 -16.62 22.91 -33.11
C ASP A 15 -16.55 21.37 -33.28
N THR A 16 -16.65 20.55 -32.22
CA THR A 16 -17.04 19.13 -32.38
C THR A 16 -18.24 18.76 -31.53
N GLU A 17 -19.20 18.01 -32.11
CA GLU A 17 -20.44 17.57 -31.46
C GLU A 17 -20.16 17.00 -30.06
N THR A 18 -20.59 17.71 -29.03
CA THR A 18 -20.39 17.30 -27.65
C THR A 18 -21.24 16.06 -27.38
N ILE A 19 -20.59 14.92 -27.15
CA ILE A 19 -21.25 13.68 -26.76
C ILE A 19 -21.98 13.92 -25.44
N THR A 20 -23.29 13.64 -25.43
CA THR A 20 -24.16 13.83 -24.27
C THR A 20 -25.06 12.63 -24.04
N LEU A 21 -25.34 12.36 -22.76
CA LEU A 21 -26.24 11.31 -22.28
C LEU A 21 -27.21 11.89 -21.22
N LEU A 22 -28.35 11.26 -21.00
CA LEU A 22 -29.28 11.65 -19.94
C LEU A 22 -29.06 10.78 -18.69
N ASP A 23 -28.88 11.42 -17.55
CA ASP A 23 -28.85 10.74 -16.25
C ASP A 23 -30.28 10.33 -15.82
N THR A 24 -30.35 9.50 -14.79
CA THR A 24 -31.57 8.96 -14.17
C THR A 24 -32.52 10.03 -13.63
N ASP A 25 -32.00 11.20 -13.25
CA ASP A 25 -32.78 12.37 -12.82
C ASP A 25 -33.23 13.28 -13.99
N GLY A 26 -32.87 12.92 -15.22
CA GLY A 26 -33.21 13.67 -16.43
C GLY A 26 -32.24 14.80 -16.78
N SER A 27 -31.18 15.01 -15.98
CA SER A 27 -30.12 15.96 -16.30
C SER A 27 -29.17 15.45 -17.39
N THR A 28 -28.46 16.35 -18.05
CA THR A 28 -27.51 16.01 -19.11
C THR A 28 -26.13 15.73 -18.53
N LEU A 29 -25.57 14.57 -18.88
CA LEU A 29 -24.17 14.20 -18.69
C LEU A 29 -23.39 14.54 -19.95
N TYR A 30 -22.24 15.20 -19.77
CA TYR A 30 -21.33 15.60 -20.82
C TYR A 30 -20.11 14.69 -20.82
N GLU A 31 -19.75 14.21 -22.00
CA GLU A 31 -18.48 13.53 -22.21
C GLU A 31 -17.32 14.50 -22.03
N THR A 32 -16.21 14.02 -21.47
CA THR A 32 -14.98 14.80 -21.32
C THR A 32 -13.92 14.35 -22.32
N ASP A 33 -12.82 15.09 -22.41
CA ASP A 33 -11.66 14.68 -23.18
C ASP A 33 -11.24 13.25 -22.79
N TYR A 34 -10.80 12.47 -23.79
CA TYR A 34 -10.40 11.06 -23.64
C TYR A 34 -11.49 10.08 -23.15
N GLY A 35 -12.77 10.44 -23.23
CA GLY A 35 -13.89 9.52 -22.97
C GLY A 35 -14.19 9.29 -21.48
N GLY A 36 -13.90 10.27 -20.61
CA GLY A 36 -14.03 10.11 -19.16
C GLY A 36 -15.40 9.65 -18.66
N LEU A 37 -16.52 10.07 -19.29
CA LEU A 37 -17.86 9.62 -18.94
C LEU A 37 -18.07 8.15 -19.31
N LEU A 38 -17.72 7.76 -20.54
CA LEU A 38 -17.76 6.36 -20.97
C LEU A 38 -16.94 5.46 -20.02
N LEU A 39 -15.72 5.88 -19.71
CA LEU A 39 -14.87 5.12 -18.80
C LEU A 39 -15.48 5.02 -17.41
N GLN A 40 -16.06 6.10 -16.88
CA GLN A 40 -16.74 6.06 -15.57
C GLN A 40 -17.95 5.11 -15.57
N ILE A 41 -18.76 5.12 -16.62
CA ILE A 41 -19.90 4.20 -16.78
C ILE A 41 -19.41 2.74 -16.73
N ILE A 42 -18.32 2.45 -17.44
CA ILE A 42 -17.70 1.12 -17.48
C ILE A 42 -17.13 0.74 -16.10
N LYS A 43 -16.44 1.66 -15.42
CA LYS A 43 -15.87 1.44 -14.07
C LYS A 43 -16.94 1.06 -13.04
N LEU A 44 -18.13 1.65 -13.17
CA LEU A 44 -19.29 1.38 -12.32
C LEU A 44 -20.10 0.13 -12.73
N ASP A 45 -19.71 -0.53 -13.83
CA ASP A 45 -20.42 -1.66 -14.42
C ASP A 45 -21.91 -1.35 -14.72
N ASP A 46 -22.23 -0.10 -15.05
CA ASP A 46 -23.60 0.37 -15.32
C ASP A 46 -24.00 0.02 -16.76
N VAL A 47 -24.42 -1.24 -16.94
CA VAL A 47 -24.85 -1.82 -18.22
C VAL A 47 -25.98 -1.03 -18.89
N ILE A 48 -26.91 -0.49 -18.11
CA ILE A 48 -28.08 0.23 -18.65
C ILE A 48 -27.61 1.52 -19.29
N THR A 49 -26.76 2.28 -18.59
CA THR A 49 -26.21 3.53 -19.10
C THR A 49 -25.23 3.28 -20.25
N LEU A 50 -24.43 2.22 -20.16
CA LEU A 50 -23.52 1.80 -21.23
C LEU A 50 -24.26 1.44 -22.52
N SER A 51 -25.33 0.65 -22.43
CA SER A 51 -26.13 0.26 -23.60
C SER A 51 -26.76 1.48 -24.28
N ARG A 52 -27.23 2.46 -23.49
CA ARG A 52 -27.74 3.74 -24.02
C ARG A 52 -26.64 4.54 -24.71
N TYR A 53 -25.44 4.57 -24.15
CA TYR A 53 -24.28 5.24 -24.73
C TYR A 53 -23.90 4.60 -26.07
N ILE A 54 -23.73 3.28 -26.12
CA ILE A 54 -23.36 2.53 -27.34
C ILE A 54 -24.42 2.70 -28.43
N ALA A 55 -25.71 2.65 -28.08
CA ALA A 55 -26.79 2.83 -29.05
C ALA A 55 -26.75 4.21 -29.74
N ARG A 56 -26.23 5.23 -29.06
CA ARG A 56 -26.16 6.60 -29.57
C ARG A 56 -24.83 6.93 -30.22
N TYR A 57 -23.72 6.41 -29.69
CA TYR A 57 -22.36 6.69 -30.14
C TYR A 57 -21.51 5.41 -30.28
N PRO A 58 -21.88 4.48 -31.17
CA PRO A 58 -21.23 3.17 -31.26
C PRO A 58 -19.75 3.25 -31.62
N GLN A 59 -19.38 4.19 -32.50
CA GLN A 59 -17.98 4.38 -32.90
C GLN A 59 -17.13 4.92 -31.75
N ALA A 60 -17.63 5.89 -30.99
CA ALA A 60 -16.91 6.44 -29.84
C ALA A 60 -16.78 5.39 -28.72
N ALA A 61 -17.82 4.57 -28.51
CA ALA A 61 -17.83 3.54 -27.48
C ALA A 61 -16.87 2.38 -27.73
N LEU A 62 -16.54 2.09 -29.00
CA LEU A 62 -15.74 0.92 -29.40
C LEU A 62 -14.36 1.30 -29.98
N ALA A 63 -14.08 2.59 -30.14
CA ALA A 63 -12.80 3.08 -30.63
C ALA A 63 -11.64 2.68 -29.69
N PRO A 64 -10.44 2.46 -30.23
CA PRO A 64 -9.26 2.26 -29.40
C PRO A 64 -8.97 3.56 -28.66
N GLY A 65 -8.66 3.46 -27.37
CA GLY A 65 -8.13 4.59 -26.62
C GLY A 65 -6.80 5.05 -27.22
N GLU A 66 -6.49 6.35 -27.14
CA GLU A 66 -5.17 6.86 -27.56
C GLU A 66 -4.04 6.22 -26.75
N VAL A 67 -4.32 5.86 -25.50
CA VAL A 67 -3.46 5.13 -24.58
C VAL A 67 -4.22 3.91 -24.07
N GLU A 68 -3.51 2.81 -23.82
CA GLU A 68 -4.08 1.52 -23.37
C GLU A 68 -5.03 1.67 -22.16
N TYR A 69 -4.67 2.51 -21.19
CA TYR A 69 -5.48 2.77 -19.98
C TYR A 69 -6.80 3.51 -20.23
N TYR A 70 -7.00 4.06 -21.42
CA TYR A 70 -8.25 4.71 -21.85
C TYR A 70 -9.05 3.86 -22.84
N ASP A 71 -8.61 2.64 -23.17
CA ASP A 71 -9.41 1.75 -24.01
C ASP A 71 -10.61 1.21 -23.21
N PRO A 72 -11.86 1.34 -23.73
CA PRO A 72 -13.07 0.89 -23.04
C PRO A 72 -13.02 -0.57 -22.59
N PHE A 73 -12.41 -1.44 -23.39
CA PHE A 73 -12.31 -2.84 -23.05
C PHE A 73 -11.22 -3.12 -22.02
N TRP A 74 -10.10 -2.38 -22.07
CA TRP A 74 -9.10 -2.44 -21.02
C TRP A 74 -9.70 -2.02 -19.69
N VAL A 75 -10.43 -0.90 -19.65
CA VAL A 75 -11.06 -0.39 -18.44
C VAL A 75 -12.08 -1.38 -17.90
N ALA A 76 -12.92 -1.97 -18.76
CA ALA A 76 -13.87 -3.00 -18.33
C ALA A 76 -13.15 -4.20 -17.69
N ALA A 77 -12.07 -4.68 -18.31
CA ALA A 77 -11.29 -5.78 -17.77
C ALA A 77 -10.51 -5.41 -16.48
N ALA A 78 -9.88 -4.24 -16.45
CA ALA A 78 -9.07 -3.74 -15.33
C ALA A 78 -9.90 -3.30 -14.11
N HIS A 79 -11.22 -3.18 -14.26
CA HIS A 79 -12.16 -2.92 -13.16
C HIS A 79 -13.05 -4.13 -12.85
N GLY A 80 -12.83 -5.26 -13.53
CA GLY A 80 -13.61 -6.47 -13.38
C GLY A 80 -15.08 -6.30 -13.81
N SER A 81 -15.43 -5.26 -14.55
CA SER A 81 -16.80 -4.95 -14.98
C SER A 81 -17.27 -5.96 -16.03
N THR A 82 -17.65 -7.16 -15.58
CA THR A 82 -17.88 -8.34 -16.41
C THR A 82 -19.11 -8.17 -17.30
N ASP A 83 -20.14 -7.48 -16.81
CA ASP A 83 -21.36 -7.25 -17.57
C ASP A 83 -21.19 -6.13 -18.60
N ALA A 84 -20.54 -5.01 -18.23
CA ALA A 84 -20.13 -3.97 -19.17
C ALA A 84 -19.23 -4.52 -20.26
N LEU A 85 -18.28 -5.38 -19.89
CA LEU A 85 -17.40 -6.09 -20.81
C LEU A 85 -18.22 -6.94 -21.80
N ARG A 86 -19.18 -7.75 -21.30
CA ARG A 86 -20.06 -8.57 -22.15
C ARG A 86 -20.80 -7.73 -23.18
N VAL A 87 -21.36 -6.60 -22.76
CA VAL A 87 -22.10 -5.66 -23.62
C VAL A 87 -21.18 -5.07 -24.71
N LEU A 88 -20.00 -4.57 -24.33
CA LEU A 88 -19.02 -4.03 -25.28
C LEU A 88 -18.64 -5.06 -26.36
N LEU A 89 -18.44 -6.32 -25.94
CA LEU A 89 -18.06 -7.41 -26.83
C LEU A 89 -19.19 -7.85 -27.77
N GLU A 90 -20.42 -7.97 -27.25
CA GLU A 90 -21.60 -8.25 -28.07
C GLU A 90 -21.70 -7.23 -29.21
N HIS A 91 -21.61 -5.94 -28.88
CA HIS A 91 -21.65 -4.87 -29.88
C HIS A 91 -20.43 -4.87 -30.81
N TYR A 92 -19.23 -5.13 -30.31
CA TYR A 92 -18.01 -5.22 -31.12
C TYR A 92 -18.08 -6.35 -32.15
N THR A 93 -18.64 -7.51 -31.78
CA THR A 93 -18.77 -8.65 -32.71
C THR A 93 -19.77 -8.37 -33.83
N ILE A 94 -20.75 -7.49 -33.59
CA ILE A 94 -21.77 -7.12 -34.57
C ILE A 94 -21.30 -5.97 -35.47
N ASP A 95 -20.42 -5.09 -34.99
CA ASP A 95 -19.95 -3.91 -35.73
C ASP A 95 -18.99 -4.30 -36.88
N PRO A 96 -19.33 -4.01 -38.15
CA PRO A 96 -18.46 -4.27 -39.30
C PRO A 96 -17.38 -3.20 -39.53
N THR A 97 -17.40 -2.04 -38.85
CA THR A 97 -16.45 -0.94 -39.07
C THR A 97 -15.28 -0.92 -38.10
N ARG A 98 -14.95 -2.08 -37.50
CA ARG A 98 -13.87 -2.21 -36.52
C ARG A 98 -12.60 -1.55 -37.03
N THR A 99 -12.10 -0.58 -36.27
CA THR A 99 -10.88 0.16 -36.60
C THR A 99 -9.62 -0.66 -36.35
N GLN A 100 -9.66 -1.60 -35.40
CA GLN A 100 -8.55 -2.49 -35.06
C GLN A 100 -9.01 -3.77 -34.31
N PRO A 101 -8.43 -4.96 -34.59
CA PRO A 101 -8.63 -6.19 -33.82
C PRO A 101 -8.21 -6.08 -32.35
N LEU A 102 -8.94 -6.73 -31.42
CA LEU A 102 -8.67 -6.66 -29.98
C LEU A 102 -7.30 -7.23 -29.56
N ASP A 103 -6.79 -8.22 -30.28
CA ASP A 103 -5.45 -8.78 -30.09
C ASP A 103 -4.34 -7.78 -30.42
N GLU A 104 -4.51 -6.96 -31.45
CA GLU A 104 -3.54 -5.92 -31.80
C GLU A 104 -3.57 -4.72 -30.85
N ARG A 105 -4.68 -4.51 -30.14
CA ARG A 105 -4.77 -3.50 -29.08
C ARG A 105 -4.00 -3.90 -27.81
N GLY A 106 -3.64 -5.18 -27.66
CA GLY A 106 -2.91 -5.73 -26.52
C GLY A 106 -3.78 -6.54 -25.54
N PHE A 107 -5.06 -6.76 -25.86
CA PHE A 107 -6.02 -7.27 -24.88
C PHE A 107 -6.35 -8.75 -25.05
N LEU A 108 -5.35 -9.61 -24.80
CA LEU A 108 -5.52 -11.06 -24.88
C LEU A 108 -6.55 -11.61 -23.89
N LEU A 109 -6.72 -10.93 -22.75
CA LEU A 109 -7.76 -11.20 -21.75
C LEU A 109 -9.18 -11.18 -22.35
N LEU A 110 -9.49 -10.21 -23.19
CA LEU A 110 -10.81 -10.08 -23.81
C LEU A 110 -11.08 -11.26 -24.74
N ASN A 111 -10.10 -11.65 -25.54
CA ASN A 111 -10.21 -12.79 -26.45
C ASN A 111 -10.49 -14.10 -25.70
N ALA A 112 -9.93 -14.27 -24.49
CA ALA A 112 -10.16 -15.42 -23.63
C ALA A 112 -11.55 -15.40 -22.95
N ALA A 113 -12.00 -14.25 -22.45
CA ALA A 113 -13.33 -14.10 -21.84
C ALA A 113 -14.48 -14.37 -22.85
N CYS A 114 -14.25 -14.09 -24.13
CA CYS A 114 -15.27 -14.13 -25.18
C CYS A 114 -15.52 -15.48 -25.85
N ARG A 115 -14.54 -16.40 -25.90
CA ARG A 115 -14.61 -17.55 -26.81
C ARG A 115 -15.08 -18.83 -26.12
N GLN A 116 -16.19 -19.40 -26.60
CA GLN A 116 -16.54 -20.81 -26.43
C GLN A 116 -15.47 -21.71 -27.10
N PRO A 117 -15.24 -22.94 -26.61
CA PRO A 117 -14.11 -23.78 -27.02
C PRO A 117 -14.10 -24.15 -28.52
N PRO A 118 -12.92 -24.45 -29.11
CA PRO A 118 -11.67 -24.76 -28.41
C PRO A 118 -10.81 -23.52 -28.18
N LEU A 119 -10.24 -23.49 -26.98
CA LEU A 119 -9.42 -22.43 -26.42
C LEU A 119 -8.14 -22.24 -27.22
N GLY A 120 -8.17 -21.31 -28.16
CA GLY A 120 -6.97 -20.74 -28.74
C GLY A 120 -6.66 -19.43 -28.03
N MET A 121 -5.48 -19.33 -27.42
CA MET A 121 -4.86 -18.12 -26.84
C MET A 121 -5.00 -17.83 -25.34
N VAL A 122 -5.59 -18.70 -24.50
CA VAL A 122 -5.69 -18.39 -23.05
C VAL A 122 -4.34 -18.29 -22.33
N HIS A 123 -3.34 -19.05 -22.79
CA HIS A 123 -1.95 -18.96 -22.32
C HIS A 123 -1.12 -17.90 -23.05
N ALA A 124 -1.71 -17.17 -24.01
CA ALA A 124 -0.97 -16.19 -24.78
C ALA A 124 -0.60 -15.01 -23.88
N ARG A 125 0.64 -14.55 -24.05
CA ARG A 125 1.18 -13.39 -23.34
C ARG A 125 1.10 -12.17 -24.25
N ASP A 126 0.68 -11.05 -23.70
CA ASP A 126 0.58 -9.79 -24.44
C ASP A 126 1.98 -9.23 -24.71
N ARG A 127 2.05 -8.03 -25.30
CA ARG A 127 3.32 -7.33 -25.54
C ARG A 127 4.12 -7.05 -24.26
N HIS A 128 3.48 -7.09 -23.10
CA HIS A 128 4.06 -6.87 -21.78
C HIS A 128 4.38 -8.18 -21.06
N GLY A 129 4.05 -9.33 -21.65
CA GLY A 129 4.25 -10.64 -21.05
C GLY A 129 3.10 -11.09 -20.14
N GLU A 130 2.00 -10.34 -20.05
CA GLU A 130 0.86 -10.64 -19.18
C GLU A 130 -0.09 -11.65 -19.81
N THR A 131 -0.61 -12.55 -18.99
CA THR A 131 -1.67 -13.50 -19.39
C THR A 131 -3.03 -12.93 -18.99
N ALA A 132 -4.09 -13.43 -19.60
CA ALA A 132 -5.47 -13.09 -19.23
C ALA A 132 -5.69 -13.19 -17.71
N LEU A 133 -5.20 -14.28 -17.11
CA LEU A 133 -5.32 -14.54 -15.69
C LEU A 133 -4.56 -13.51 -14.83
N LEU A 134 -3.37 -13.08 -15.28
CA LEU A 134 -2.57 -12.09 -14.56
C LEU A 134 -3.22 -10.70 -14.63
N SER A 135 -3.72 -10.28 -15.79
CA SER A 135 -4.38 -8.97 -15.94
C SER A 135 -5.72 -8.91 -15.20
N ALA A 136 -6.49 -10.01 -15.18
CA ALA A 136 -7.70 -10.10 -14.37
C ALA A 136 -7.37 -10.00 -12.86
N ALA A 137 -6.25 -10.56 -12.43
CA ALA A 137 -5.81 -10.44 -11.05
C ALA A 137 -5.20 -9.06 -10.72
N ALA A 138 -4.60 -8.38 -11.71
CA ALA A 138 -4.08 -7.02 -11.60
C ALA A 138 -5.19 -5.94 -11.56
N SER A 139 -6.41 -6.26 -12.00
CA SER A 139 -7.60 -5.39 -11.85
C SER A 139 -7.86 -4.95 -10.40
N LEU A 140 -7.29 -5.69 -9.44
CA LEU A 140 -7.35 -5.46 -8.00
C LEU A 140 -6.21 -4.57 -7.47
N ALA A 141 -5.20 -4.30 -8.29
CA ALA A 141 -4.01 -3.53 -7.94
C ALA A 141 -4.19 -2.01 -8.16
N CYS A 142 -5.11 -1.60 -9.04
CA CYS A 142 -5.29 -0.21 -9.43
C CYS A 142 -6.37 0.51 -8.60
N LEU A 143 -6.43 0.23 -7.29
CA LEU A 143 -7.35 0.90 -6.36
C LEU A 143 -6.99 2.37 -6.11
N SER A 144 -5.77 2.77 -6.48
CA SER A 144 -5.16 4.02 -6.06
C SER A 144 -5.51 5.26 -6.86
N SER A 145 -5.90 5.11 -8.13
CA SER A 145 -6.18 6.26 -9.00
C SER A 145 -7.63 6.74 -8.92
N ASP A 146 -8.54 5.93 -8.38
CA ASP A 146 -9.99 6.18 -8.51
C ASP A 146 -10.65 6.71 -7.23
N VAL A 147 -9.92 6.80 -6.12
CA VAL A 147 -10.50 7.17 -4.83
C VAL A 147 -9.58 8.14 -4.09
N GLU A 148 -9.89 9.42 -4.18
CA GLU A 148 -9.21 10.48 -3.43
C GLU A 148 -9.80 10.68 -2.02
N ASP A 149 -11.02 10.18 -1.74
CA ASP A 149 -11.75 10.42 -0.49
C ASP A 149 -12.15 9.14 0.27
N ARG A 150 -12.07 9.22 1.61
CA ARG A 150 -12.25 8.14 2.60
C ARG A 150 -13.73 7.87 2.93
N SER A 151 -14.62 8.04 1.96
CA SER A 151 -16.06 7.87 2.16
C SER A 151 -16.48 6.39 2.30
N GLN A 152 -17.63 6.12 2.91
CA GLN A 152 -18.19 4.77 2.99
C GLN A 152 -18.52 4.21 1.59
N ASP A 153 -19.00 5.07 0.68
CA ASP A 153 -19.30 4.73 -0.70
C ASP A 153 -18.03 4.26 -1.45
N SER A 154 -16.88 4.89 -1.16
CA SER A 154 -15.58 4.48 -1.68
C SER A 154 -15.17 3.08 -1.21
N CYS A 155 -15.47 2.73 0.04
CA CYS A 155 -15.15 1.41 0.61
C CYS A 155 -16.01 0.31 0.01
N ASP A 156 -17.30 0.59 -0.21
CA ASP A 156 -18.23 -0.36 -0.83
C ASP A 156 -17.88 -0.58 -2.31
N TYR A 157 -17.49 0.48 -3.04
CA TYR A 157 -16.97 0.38 -4.40
C TYR A 157 -15.72 -0.51 -4.50
N ILE A 158 -14.78 -0.39 -3.56
CA ILE A 158 -13.57 -1.24 -3.54
C ILE A 158 -13.95 -2.71 -3.27
N ARG A 159 -14.86 -2.97 -2.32
CA ARG A 159 -15.31 -4.34 -2.01
C ARG A 159 -15.97 -5.00 -3.23
N ASP A 160 -16.83 -4.25 -3.91
CA ASP A 160 -17.55 -4.69 -5.10
C ASP A 160 -16.59 -4.95 -6.27
N ARG A 161 -15.60 -4.06 -6.49
CA ARG A 161 -14.52 -4.28 -7.46
C ARG A 161 -13.70 -5.54 -7.15
N VAL A 162 -13.42 -5.80 -5.88
CA VAL A 162 -12.72 -7.03 -5.46
C VAL A 162 -13.52 -8.27 -5.84
N ALA A 163 -14.81 -8.30 -5.50
CA ALA A 163 -15.69 -9.42 -5.82
C ALA A 163 -15.80 -9.66 -7.34
N ARG A 164 -15.89 -8.58 -8.13
CA ARG A 164 -15.91 -8.65 -9.60
C ARG A 164 -14.61 -9.20 -10.20
N GLY A 165 -13.45 -8.77 -9.69
CA GLY A 165 -12.16 -9.31 -10.10
C GLY A 165 -12.02 -10.80 -9.80
N GLU A 166 -12.54 -11.24 -8.64
CA GLU A 166 -12.62 -12.66 -8.26
C GLU A 166 -13.49 -13.46 -9.24
N GLU A 167 -14.68 -12.96 -9.60
CA GLU A 167 -15.58 -13.60 -10.58
C GLU A 167 -14.91 -13.76 -11.95
N LEU A 168 -14.24 -12.72 -12.43
CA LEU A 168 -13.52 -12.75 -13.70
C LEU A 168 -12.40 -13.81 -13.69
N MET A 169 -11.65 -13.94 -12.59
CA MET A 169 -10.64 -14.98 -12.45
C MET A 169 -11.24 -16.39 -12.51
N HIS A 170 -12.37 -16.63 -11.82
CA HIS A 170 -13.08 -17.90 -11.90
C HIS A 170 -13.51 -18.22 -13.33
N LEU A 171 -14.07 -17.23 -14.02
CA LEU A 171 -14.54 -17.33 -15.39
C LEU A 171 -13.43 -17.73 -16.37
N ILE A 172 -12.24 -17.15 -16.21
CA ILE A 172 -11.05 -17.43 -17.03
C ILE A 172 -10.52 -18.84 -16.76
N LEU A 173 -10.49 -19.25 -15.50
CA LEU A 173 -10.04 -20.59 -15.11
C LEU A 173 -11.04 -21.69 -15.53
N ASP A 174 -12.34 -21.45 -15.44
CA ASP A 174 -13.38 -22.37 -15.94
C ASP A 174 -13.34 -22.52 -17.46
N ARG A 175 -12.87 -21.47 -18.15
CA ARG A 175 -12.51 -21.52 -19.57
C ARG A 175 -11.12 -22.10 -19.82
N GLY A 176 -10.57 -22.91 -18.92
CA GLY A 176 -9.37 -23.71 -19.17
C GLY A 176 -8.05 -22.93 -19.19
N ALA A 177 -8.01 -21.72 -18.63
CA ALA A 177 -6.73 -21.08 -18.31
C ALA A 177 -5.91 -21.95 -17.37
N SER A 178 -4.60 -22.00 -17.59
CA SER A 178 -3.74 -22.70 -16.66
C SER A 178 -3.50 -21.79 -15.49
N ALA A 179 -3.63 -22.32 -14.29
CA ALA A 179 -3.23 -21.57 -13.12
C ALA A 179 -1.69 -21.31 -13.09
N ARG A 180 -0.91 -21.99 -13.94
CA ARG A 180 0.49 -21.63 -14.24
C ARG A 180 0.63 -20.31 -15.01
N ASP A 181 -0.42 -19.80 -15.63
CA ASP A 181 -0.40 -18.51 -16.33
C ASP A 181 -0.36 -17.32 -15.36
N ALA A 182 -0.71 -17.55 -14.08
CA ALA A 182 -0.50 -16.61 -12.99
C ALA A 182 0.96 -16.57 -12.50
N ILE A 183 1.82 -17.47 -13.02
CA ILE A 183 3.27 -17.43 -12.78
C ILE A 183 3.85 -16.28 -13.61
N ILE A 184 4.21 -15.24 -12.88
CA ILE A 184 4.87 -14.04 -13.38
C ILE A 184 6.24 -14.42 -13.97
N ILE A 185 6.48 -14.05 -15.23
CA ILE A 185 7.83 -14.01 -15.79
C ILE A 185 8.37 -12.60 -15.52
N PRO A 186 9.30 -12.40 -14.59
CA PRO A 186 9.67 -11.07 -14.07
C PRO A 186 10.53 -10.22 -15.03
N ALA A 187 10.46 -10.48 -16.34
CA ALA A 187 11.52 -10.06 -17.26
C ALA A 187 11.34 -8.65 -17.86
N GLN A 188 10.28 -7.88 -17.58
CA GLN A 188 10.00 -6.68 -18.39
C GLN A 188 9.46 -5.42 -17.66
N ARG A 189 9.03 -5.43 -16.39
CA ARG A 189 8.64 -4.19 -15.68
C ARG A 189 8.69 -4.30 -14.15
N ASP A 190 9.18 -3.24 -13.49
CA ASP A 190 9.37 -3.16 -12.03
C ASP A 190 8.16 -2.62 -11.25
N ASP A 191 7.08 -2.20 -11.91
CA ASP A 191 6.04 -1.40 -11.26
C ASP A 191 4.70 -2.17 -11.14
N ASN A 192 4.26 -2.40 -9.89
CA ASN A 192 2.90 -2.81 -9.44
C ASN A 192 2.47 -4.30 -9.46
N TRP A 193 3.33 -5.26 -9.82
CA TRP A 193 2.90 -6.67 -9.95
C TRP A 193 2.80 -7.46 -8.62
N TRP A 194 3.55 -7.05 -7.60
CA TRP A 194 3.43 -7.52 -6.21
C TRP A 194 2.04 -7.40 -5.58
N CYS A 195 1.16 -6.53 -6.07
CA CYS A 195 -0.20 -6.34 -5.56
C CYS A 195 -1.09 -7.58 -5.78
N PHE A 196 -0.76 -8.43 -6.76
CA PHE A 196 -1.41 -9.73 -6.95
C PHE A 196 -1.38 -10.58 -5.67
N TYR A 197 -0.28 -10.49 -4.91
CA TYR A 197 -0.09 -11.27 -3.70
C TYR A 197 -0.95 -10.79 -2.52
N TRP A 198 -1.84 -9.82 -2.76
CA TRP A 198 -2.90 -9.39 -1.85
C TRP A 198 -4.30 -9.88 -2.24
N ASN A 199 -4.43 -10.61 -3.36
CA ASN A 199 -5.67 -11.27 -3.74
C ASN A 199 -5.75 -12.68 -3.12
N VAL A 200 -6.31 -12.77 -1.92
CA VAL A 200 -6.48 -14.03 -1.18
C VAL A 200 -7.27 -15.06 -1.97
N GLU A 201 -8.42 -14.67 -2.52
CA GLU A 201 -9.32 -15.60 -3.20
C GLU A 201 -8.73 -16.00 -4.54
N GLY A 202 -8.11 -15.07 -5.28
CA GLY A 202 -7.33 -15.41 -6.46
C GLY A 202 -6.23 -16.44 -6.17
N ILE A 203 -5.47 -16.27 -5.09
CA ILE A 203 -4.45 -17.24 -4.67
C ILE A 203 -5.10 -18.58 -4.29
N LYS A 204 -6.13 -18.58 -3.43
CA LYS A 204 -6.85 -19.81 -3.05
C LYS A 204 -7.38 -20.57 -4.26
N VAL A 205 -7.97 -19.87 -5.21
CA VAL A 205 -8.52 -20.45 -6.43
C VAL A 205 -7.43 -21.11 -7.29
N LEU A 206 -6.23 -20.53 -7.34
CA LEU A 206 -5.08 -21.16 -8.00
C LEU A 206 -4.60 -22.40 -7.23
N LEU A 207 -4.55 -22.33 -5.90
CA LEU A 207 -4.16 -23.44 -5.04
C LEU A 207 -5.14 -24.61 -5.13
N ASP A 208 -6.46 -24.35 -5.06
CA ASP A 208 -7.55 -25.33 -5.12
C ASP A 208 -7.60 -26.05 -6.47
N ARG A 209 -7.20 -25.38 -7.56
CA ARG A 209 -7.11 -25.97 -8.91
C ARG A 209 -5.78 -26.68 -9.19
N GLY A 210 -4.96 -26.93 -8.16
CA GLY A 210 -3.82 -27.84 -8.26
C GLY A 210 -2.60 -27.26 -8.99
N VAL A 211 -2.39 -25.94 -8.93
CA VAL A 211 -1.04 -25.39 -9.20
C VAL A 211 -0.06 -26.14 -8.31
N ASN A 212 1.04 -26.61 -8.88
CA ASN A 212 2.14 -27.12 -8.08
C ASN A 212 2.67 -25.98 -7.22
N VAL A 213 2.17 -25.88 -6.00
CA VAL A 213 2.41 -24.75 -5.11
C VAL A 213 3.89 -24.58 -4.83
N ALA A 214 4.66 -25.67 -4.84
CA ALA A 214 6.11 -25.67 -4.68
C ALA A 214 6.83 -24.88 -5.78
N ASP A 215 6.42 -25.00 -7.04
CA ASP A 215 7.03 -24.25 -8.16
C ASP A 215 6.68 -22.76 -8.07
N TRP A 216 5.49 -22.44 -7.54
CA TRP A 216 4.99 -21.07 -7.42
C TRP A 216 5.62 -20.32 -6.24
N VAL A 217 5.70 -20.94 -5.06
CA VAL A 217 6.31 -20.31 -3.87
C VAL A 217 7.82 -20.08 -4.01
N ALA A 218 8.46 -20.81 -4.93
CA ALA A 218 9.87 -20.68 -5.24
C ALA A 218 10.20 -19.60 -6.30
N LEU A 219 9.19 -18.94 -6.88
CA LEU A 219 9.37 -17.91 -7.91
C LEU A 219 10.16 -16.72 -7.37
N ARG A 220 11.02 -16.17 -8.22
CA ARG A 220 11.89 -15.04 -7.89
C ARG A 220 11.79 -13.96 -8.96
N ASP A 221 11.68 -12.70 -8.55
CA ASP A 221 11.83 -11.58 -9.47
C ASP A 221 13.30 -11.22 -9.75
N SER A 222 13.50 -10.14 -10.52
CA SER A 222 14.80 -9.57 -10.87
C SER A 222 15.67 -9.26 -9.64
N ILE A 223 15.06 -8.97 -8.49
CA ILE A 223 15.74 -8.68 -7.22
C ILE A 223 15.74 -9.87 -6.26
N GLY A 224 15.20 -11.03 -6.65
CA GLY A 224 15.25 -12.26 -5.87
C GLY A 224 14.14 -12.44 -4.84
N ARG A 225 13.13 -11.56 -4.83
CA ARG A 225 11.98 -11.64 -3.92
C ARG A 225 11.08 -12.83 -4.27
N LEU A 226 10.57 -13.48 -3.25
CA LEU A 226 9.57 -14.57 -3.31
C LEU A 226 8.14 -14.04 -3.18
N PRO A 227 7.10 -14.85 -3.52
CA PRO A 227 5.71 -14.65 -3.11
C PRO A 227 5.50 -14.09 -1.71
N LEU A 228 6.19 -14.66 -0.72
CA LEU A 228 6.07 -14.23 0.66
C LEU A 228 6.59 -12.80 0.88
N HIS A 229 7.62 -12.37 0.15
CA HIS A 229 8.14 -10.99 0.21
C HIS A 229 7.13 -10.01 -0.37
N TRP A 230 6.53 -10.33 -1.52
CA TRP A 230 5.53 -9.48 -2.17
C TRP A 230 4.27 -9.35 -1.29
N ALA A 231 3.79 -10.47 -0.74
CA ALA A 231 2.66 -10.46 0.18
C ALA A 231 2.97 -9.62 1.44
N ALA A 232 4.18 -9.74 1.99
CA ALA A 232 4.62 -8.99 3.17
C ALA A 232 4.83 -7.50 2.92
N ALA A 233 5.17 -7.12 1.69
CA ALA A 233 5.39 -5.72 1.35
C ALA A 233 4.10 -4.90 1.27
N GLY A 234 2.94 -5.53 1.15
CA GLY A 234 1.69 -4.79 1.01
C GLY A 234 1.45 -4.26 -0.41
N PRO A 235 0.28 -3.64 -0.67
CA PRO A 235 -0.09 -3.11 -1.99
C PRO A 235 0.71 -1.87 -2.44
N SER A 236 1.55 -1.29 -1.57
CA SER A 236 2.50 -0.18 -1.81
C SER A 236 1.98 1.20 -2.31
N LEU A 237 2.70 2.24 -1.84
CA LEU A 237 2.74 3.69 -2.16
C LEU A 237 1.45 4.52 -2.26
N CYS A 238 0.29 3.89 -2.36
CA CYS A 238 -0.95 4.61 -2.54
C CYS A 238 -1.65 4.79 -1.20
N GLY A 239 -2.10 6.01 -0.96
CA GLY A 239 -2.71 6.45 0.29
C GLY A 239 -3.70 5.44 0.85
N GLU A 240 -3.67 5.35 2.18
CA GLU A 240 -4.50 4.50 3.04
C GLU A 240 -5.88 4.17 2.45
N PHE A 241 -6.08 2.93 2.01
CA PHE A 241 -7.37 2.31 2.27
C PHE A 241 -7.27 1.68 3.64
N ARG A 242 -7.99 2.27 4.61
CA ARG A 242 -8.39 1.55 5.81
C ARG A 242 -9.39 0.49 5.36
N PHE A 243 -8.88 -0.59 4.78
CA PHE A 243 -9.71 -1.76 4.64
C PHE A 243 -10.23 -2.09 6.05
N GLN A 244 -11.56 -2.16 6.22
CA GLN A 244 -12.19 -2.42 7.50
C GLN A 244 -11.65 -3.76 8.09
N ASP A 245 -11.83 -3.93 9.41
CA ASP A 245 -11.26 -4.99 10.27
C ASP A 245 -11.31 -6.43 9.71
N ASP A 246 -12.18 -6.72 8.74
CA ASP A 246 -12.28 -8.01 8.03
C ASP A 246 -11.04 -8.35 7.15
N THR A 247 -10.15 -7.37 6.93
CA THR A 247 -8.91 -7.53 6.13
C THR A 247 -7.77 -8.16 6.92
N VAL A 248 -7.88 -8.17 8.26
CA VAL A 248 -6.95 -8.87 9.15
C VAL A 248 -6.91 -10.37 8.82
N LEU A 249 -8.05 -10.96 8.44
CA LEU A 249 -8.11 -12.35 7.98
C LEU A 249 -7.40 -12.52 6.63
N ARG A 250 -7.48 -11.54 5.73
CA ARG A 250 -6.96 -11.65 4.37
C ARG A 250 -5.44 -11.85 4.31
N ILE A 251 -4.66 -11.08 5.07
CA ILE A 251 -3.17 -11.18 5.09
C ILE A 251 -2.71 -12.53 5.67
N VAL A 252 -3.28 -12.91 6.82
CA VAL A 252 -3.00 -14.21 7.45
C VAL A 252 -3.39 -15.36 6.52
N ASN A 253 -4.49 -15.22 5.79
CA ASN A 253 -4.96 -16.20 4.82
C ASN A 253 -4.07 -16.34 3.58
N ILE A 254 -3.19 -15.37 3.27
CA ILE A 254 -2.19 -15.49 2.20
C ILE A 254 -0.90 -16.11 2.72
N PHE A 255 -0.41 -15.67 3.88
CA PHE A 255 0.84 -16.21 4.43
C PHE A 255 0.71 -17.68 4.80
N ASN A 256 -0.44 -18.10 5.33
CA ASN A 256 -0.65 -19.48 5.75
C ASN A 256 -0.44 -20.49 4.61
N PRO A 257 -1.12 -20.41 3.45
CA PRO A 257 -0.89 -21.36 2.36
C PRO A 257 0.53 -21.28 1.78
N LEU A 258 1.15 -20.09 1.72
CA LEU A 258 2.53 -19.93 1.27
C LEU A 258 3.51 -20.69 2.18
N LEU A 259 3.37 -20.52 3.49
CA LEU A 259 4.24 -21.14 4.50
C LEU A 259 3.91 -22.62 4.71
N VAL A 260 2.65 -23.05 4.58
CA VAL A 260 2.29 -24.48 4.61
C VAL A 260 2.94 -25.21 3.44
N SER A 261 3.04 -24.55 2.29
CA SER A 261 3.61 -25.14 1.08
C SER A 261 5.14 -25.24 1.13
N ASP A 262 5.80 -24.19 1.61
CA ASP A 262 7.24 -24.22 1.89
C ASP A 262 7.61 -23.34 3.09
N PRO A 263 7.69 -23.93 4.30
CA PRO A 263 8.07 -23.20 5.51
C PRO A 263 9.49 -22.64 5.44
N SER A 264 10.37 -23.19 4.60
CA SER A 264 11.76 -22.75 4.50
C SER A 264 11.90 -21.35 3.89
N THR A 265 10.85 -20.87 3.21
CA THR A 265 10.81 -19.54 2.58
C THR A 265 10.81 -18.38 3.58
N ILE A 266 10.43 -18.62 4.85
CA ILE A 266 10.16 -17.56 5.82
C ILE A 266 11.35 -16.64 6.10
N ASN A 267 12.57 -17.18 6.04
CA ASN A 267 13.82 -16.49 6.30
C ASN A 267 14.71 -16.35 5.05
N VAL A 268 14.19 -16.67 3.86
CA VAL A 268 14.93 -16.44 2.61
C VAL A 268 15.15 -14.95 2.44
N GLN A 269 16.37 -14.58 2.09
CA GLN A 269 16.75 -13.21 1.77
C GLN A 269 16.73 -13.00 0.26
N ASP A 270 16.25 -11.84 -0.17
CA ASP A 270 16.40 -11.37 -1.55
C ASP A 270 17.85 -10.94 -1.85
N LYS A 271 18.12 -10.38 -3.05
CA LYS A 271 19.48 -9.94 -3.42
C LYS A 271 19.98 -8.76 -2.59
N GLN A 272 19.09 -8.05 -1.89
CA GLN A 272 19.42 -6.98 -0.97
C GLN A 272 19.53 -7.49 0.47
N GLY A 273 19.43 -8.80 0.72
CA GLY A 273 19.48 -9.34 2.08
C GLY A 273 18.17 -9.17 2.85
N ALA A 274 17.11 -8.63 2.25
CA ALA A 274 15.86 -8.40 2.95
C ALA A 274 15.01 -9.69 2.97
N THR A 275 14.44 -10.00 4.13
CA THR A 275 13.46 -11.09 4.31
C THR A 275 12.03 -10.56 4.24
N ALA A 276 11.03 -11.44 4.14
CA ALA A 276 9.63 -11.05 4.24
C ALA A 276 9.33 -10.21 5.51
N LEU A 277 10.00 -10.49 6.64
CA LEU A 277 9.86 -9.69 7.86
C LEU A 277 10.38 -8.25 7.69
N HIS A 278 11.46 -8.04 6.93
CA HIS A 278 11.95 -6.69 6.60
C HIS A 278 10.91 -5.89 5.82
N TYR A 279 10.25 -6.52 4.84
CA TYR A 279 9.16 -5.89 4.08
C TYR A 279 7.93 -5.59 4.97
N ALA A 280 7.49 -6.56 5.78
CA ALA A 280 6.36 -6.40 6.72
C ALA A 280 6.62 -5.37 7.83
N VAL A 281 7.87 -5.00 8.08
CA VAL A 281 8.20 -3.90 9.01
C VAL A 281 8.33 -2.59 8.24
N GLY A 282 9.04 -2.60 7.11
CA GLY A 282 9.32 -1.42 6.30
C GLY A 282 8.07 -0.74 5.74
N SER A 283 7.08 -1.52 5.31
CA SER A 283 5.84 -0.99 4.73
C SER A 283 4.93 -0.31 5.76
N HIS A 284 5.21 -0.46 7.06
CA HIS A 284 4.22 -0.21 8.08
C HIS A 284 4.67 0.69 9.22
N ALA A 285 5.97 0.81 9.38
CA ALA A 285 6.54 1.91 10.13
C ALA A 285 6.15 3.28 9.54
N ALA A 286 5.66 3.39 8.30
CA ALA A 286 5.21 4.67 7.76
C ALA A 286 3.80 5.11 8.22
N TYR A 287 2.90 4.21 8.66
CA TYR A 287 1.47 4.59 8.84
C TYR A 287 0.72 3.89 9.99
N GLY A 288 1.37 3.04 10.79
CA GLY A 288 0.74 2.45 11.98
C GLY A 288 -0.54 1.65 11.69
N SER A 289 -0.66 1.01 10.54
CA SER A 289 -1.86 0.21 10.24
C SER A 289 -1.89 -1.05 11.12
N GLN A 290 -3.05 -1.36 11.74
CA GLN A 290 -3.24 -2.64 12.47
C GLN A 290 -2.89 -3.86 11.59
N HIS A 291 -3.01 -3.69 10.27
CA HIS A 291 -2.60 -4.65 9.24
C HIS A 291 -1.15 -5.13 9.39
N SER A 292 -0.18 -4.25 9.70
CA SER A 292 1.21 -4.71 9.88
C SER A 292 1.43 -5.50 11.11
N ASP A 293 0.79 -5.06 12.17
CA ASP A 293 1.01 -5.61 13.48
C ASP A 293 0.62 -7.10 13.45
N HIS A 294 -0.45 -7.41 12.71
CA HIS A 294 -0.84 -8.78 12.40
C HIS A 294 0.16 -9.50 11.47
N ALA A 295 0.63 -8.86 10.39
CA ALA A 295 1.60 -9.47 9.48
C ALA A 295 2.91 -9.84 10.19
N VAL A 296 3.50 -8.90 10.94
CA VAL A 296 4.71 -9.08 11.72
C VAL A 296 4.50 -10.15 12.79
N ARG A 297 3.38 -10.11 13.54
CA ARG A 297 3.06 -11.15 14.52
C ARG A 297 2.91 -12.53 13.90
N PHE A 298 2.25 -12.62 12.76
CA PHE A 298 2.08 -13.89 12.06
C PHE A 298 3.43 -14.46 11.62
N LEU A 299 4.27 -13.66 10.95
CA LEU A 299 5.60 -14.09 10.51
C LEU A 299 6.47 -14.52 11.71
N CYS A 300 6.52 -13.72 12.78
CA CYS A 300 7.27 -14.07 13.99
C CYS A 300 6.79 -15.40 14.61
N ARG A 301 5.47 -15.58 14.78
CA ARG A 301 4.88 -16.82 15.32
C ARG A 301 5.18 -18.06 14.47
N ASN A 302 5.45 -17.88 13.18
CA ASN A 302 5.80 -18.95 12.26
C ASN A 302 7.33 -19.14 12.08
N GLY A 303 8.16 -18.46 12.88
CA GLY A 303 9.61 -18.69 12.91
C GLY A 303 10.45 -17.69 12.11
N ALA A 304 9.91 -16.51 11.79
CA ALA A 304 10.72 -15.45 11.19
C ALA A 304 11.83 -15.01 12.17
N ASP A 305 13.06 -14.92 11.67
CA ASP A 305 14.24 -14.52 12.42
C ASP A 305 14.47 -13.02 12.29
N ALA A 306 14.26 -12.31 13.40
CA ALA A 306 14.40 -10.85 13.46
C ALA A 306 15.86 -10.38 13.63
N SER A 307 16.82 -11.31 13.77
CA SER A 307 18.25 -11.01 13.88
C SER A 307 18.94 -10.79 12.53
N LEU A 308 18.34 -11.29 11.45
CA LEU A 308 18.90 -11.21 10.10
C LEU A 308 19.10 -9.75 9.66
N GLN A 309 20.21 -9.51 8.97
CA GLN A 309 20.59 -8.20 8.45
C GLN A 309 20.48 -8.16 6.93
N ASP A 310 19.99 -7.05 6.40
CA ASP A 310 20.05 -6.75 4.97
C ASP A 310 21.49 -6.39 4.50
N SER A 311 21.65 -6.07 3.22
CA SER A 311 22.95 -5.70 2.63
C SER A 311 23.55 -4.41 3.21
N ASN A 312 22.75 -3.60 3.90
CA ASN A 312 23.18 -2.40 4.62
C ASN A 312 23.48 -2.71 6.10
N GLY A 313 23.50 -3.99 6.51
CA GLY A 313 23.64 -4.38 7.90
C GLY A 313 22.41 -4.04 8.75
N GLN A 314 21.27 -3.72 8.15
CA GLN A 314 20.09 -3.27 8.86
C GLN A 314 19.25 -4.48 9.27
N THR A 315 18.97 -4.60 10.56
CA THR A 315 17.93 -5.49 11.07
C THR A 315 16.56 -4.84 10.94
N VAL A 316 15.49 -5.60 11.16
CA VAL A 316 14.11 -5.09 11.22
C VAL A 316 13.92 -3.93 12.20
N LEU A 317 14.69 -3.86 13.31
CA LEU A 317 14.65 -2.72 14.23
C LEU A 317 15.18 -1.42 13.59
N HIS A 318 16.24 -1.52 12.77
CA HIS A 318 16.76 -0.39 12.00
C HIS A 318 15.74 0.08 10.96
N ILE A 319 15.10 -0.86 10.26
CA ILE A 319 14.06 -0.55 9.28
C ILE A 319 12.87 0.16 9.94
N SER A 320 12.39 -0.33 11.09
CA SER A 320 11.36 0.34 11.90
C SER A 320 11.75 1.78 12.24
N ALA A 321 13.00 2.01 12.63
CA ALA A 321 13.50 3.34 12.99
C ALA A 321 13.55 4.29 11.79
N LEU A 322 14.01 3.82 10.63
CA LEU A 322 14.13 4.61 9.40
C LEU A 322 12.79 5.05 8.83
N ARG A 323 11.77 4.19 8.97
CA ARG A 323 10.47 4.38 8.33
C ARG A 323 9.45 5.08 9.22
N SER A 324 9.75 5.27 10.51
CA SER A 324 8.83 5.86 11.50
C SER A 324 8.84 7.39 11.56
N VAL A 325 9.46 8.06 10.59
CA VAL A 325 9.70 9.53 10.61
C VAL A 325 8.40 10.32 10.65
N ASP A 326 7.40 9.86 9.90
CA ASP A 326 6.12 10.55 9.75
C ASP A 326 4.94 9.75 10.37
N SER A 327 5.24 8.71 11.18
CA SER A 327 4.26 7.72 11.64
C SER A 327 3.78 7.89 13.09
N GLU A 328 2.80 7.05 13.45
CA GLU A 328 2.49 6.76 14.85
C GLU A 328 3.75 6.30 15.61
N PRO A 329 3.83 6.58 16.93
CA PRO A 329 4.81 5.94 17.80
C PRO A 329 4.77 4.42 17.62
N ILE A 330 5.96 3.81 17.52
CA ILE A 330 6.07 2.36 17.41
C ILE A 330 5.57 1.73 18.71
N ASP A 331 4.65 0.78 18.60
CA ASP A 331 4.15 0.03 19.75
C ASP A 331 5.30 -0.77 20.39
N THR A 332 5.52 -0.55 21.68
CA THR A 332 6.55 -1.25 22.45
C THR A 332 6.29 -2.75 22.53
N ALA A 333 5.02 -3.20 22.45
CA ALA A 333 4.68 -4.61 22.40
C ALA A 333 5.19 -5.29 21.10
N LEU A 334 5.20 -4.55 19.99
CA LEU A 334 5.76 -5.03 18.73
C LEU A 334 7.29 -5.14 18.81
N LEU A 335 7.95 -4.17 19.46
CA LEU A 335 9.40 -4.22 19.68
C LEU A 335 9.78 -5.39 20.60
N ASP A 336 9.03 -5.62 21.67
CA ASP A 336 9.21 -6.77 22.56
C ASP A 336 9.10 -8.09 21.81
N LEU A 337 8.13 -8.21 20.91
CA LEU A 337 7.99 -9.37 20.05
C LEU A 337 9.23 -9.56 19.16
N LEU A 338 9.67 -8.52 18.46
CA LEU A 338 10.85 -8.62 17.57
C LEU A 338 12.11 -9.04 18.36
N VAL A 339 12.31 -8.50 19.56
CA VAL A 339 13.42 -8.89 20.44
C VAL A 339 13.28 -10.35 20.89
N ALA A 340 12.08 -10.79 21.26
CA ALA A 340 11.82 -12.19 21.62
C ALA A 340 12.09 -13.16 20.46
N HIS A 341 12.00 -12.68 19.22
CA HIS A 341 12.31 -13.41 17.99
C HIS A 341 13.72 -13.14 17.43
N GLY A 342 14.65 -12.71 18.29
CA GLY A 342 16.09 -12.66 18.00
C GLY A 342 16.64 -11.29 17.62
N ALA A 343 15.81 -10.25 17.50
CA ALA A 343 16.32 -8.91 17.20
C ALA A 343 17.20 -8.39 18.35
N ASN A 344 18.45 -8.06 18.04
CA ASN A 344 19.38 -7.48 19.00
C ASN A 344 19.42 -5.95 18.86
N ILE A 345 19.15 -5.25 19.96
CA ILE A 345 19.12 -3.79 20.07
C ILE A 345 20.51 -3.16 19.87
N THR A 346 21.58 -3.92 20.16
CA THR A 346 22.96 -3.44 20.03
C THR A 346 23.56 -3.68 18.65
N THR A 347 22.85 -4.38 17.75
CA THR A 347 23.33 -4.59 16.39
C THR A 347 23.51 -3.24 15.69
N THR A 348 24.56 -3.15 14.87
CA THR A 348 24.88 -1.96 14.09
C THR A 348 24.70 -2.20 12.60
N ASP A 349 24.23 -1.18 11.88
CA ASP A 349 24.28 -1.13 10.42
C ASP A 349 25.72 -0.97 9.89
N THR A 350 25.89 -0.93 8.57
CA THR A 350 27.21 -0.75 7.92
C THR A 350 27.89 0.58 8.25
N ASN A 351 27.16 1.57 8.75
CA ASN A 351 27.68 2.86 9.19
C ASN A 351 27.97 2.88 10.70
N GLY A 352 27.86 1.75 11.39
CA GLY A 352 28.03 1.64 12.83
C GLY A 352 26.85 2.21 13.63
N ASN A 353 25.73 2.56 12.99
CA ASN A 353 24.56 3.06 13.71
C ASN A 353 23.82 1.89 14.35
N THR A 354 23.55 2.01 15.65
CA THR A 354 22.53 1.18 16.31
C THR A 354 21.13 1.69 15.99
N THR A 355 20.10 0.90 16.28
CA THR A 355 18.70 1.36 16.20
C THR A 355 18.48 2.65 16.99
N LEU A 356 19.14 2.81 18.15
CA LEU A 356 19.04 4.01 18.98
C LEU A 356 19.57 5.26 18.26
N HIS A 357 20.63 5.16 17.45
CA HIS A 357 21.15 6.30 16.66
C HIS A 357 20.10 6.81 15.67
N ILE A 358 19.46 5.89 14.94
CA ILE A 358 18.47 6.25 13.92
C ILE A 358 17.21 6.81 14.61
N MET A 359 16.73 6.13 15.66
CA MET A 359 15.52 6.54 16.38
C MET A 359 15.70 7.90 17.07
N ALA A 360 16.90 8.21 17.56
CA ALA A 360 17.18 9.48 18.22
C ALA A 360 17.00 10.69 17.29
N ARG A 361 17.20 10.53 15.98
CA ARG A 361 16.90 11.59 14.98
C ARG A 361 15.40 11.87 14.86
N ASN A 362 14.57 10.94 15.33
CA ASN A 362 13.14 10.95 15.17
C ASN A 362 12.46 11.39 16.47
N LEU A 363 12.42 12.71 16.68
CA LEU A 363 12.15 13.34 17.99
C LEU A 363 10.73 13.11 18.55
N ARG A 364 9.83 12.48 17.77
CA ARG A 364 8.50 12.07 18.25
C ARG A 364 8.47 10.66 18.88
N GLN A 365 9.48 9.83 18.63
CA GLN A 365 9.52 8.43 19.07
C GLN A 365 10.05 8.29 20.51
N VAL A 366 9.65 9.17 21.42
CA VAL A 366 10.19 9.26 22.80
C VAL A 366 9.96 7.96 23.58
N GLN A 367 8.75 7.39 23.49
CA GLN A 367 8.43 6.12 24.15
C GLN A 367 9.31 4.98 23.65
N THR A 368 9.54 4.92 22.34
CA THR A 368 10.42 3.94 21.70
C THR A 368 11.86 4.12 22.15
N VAL A 369 12.37 5.35 22.23
CA VAL A 369 13.72 5.64 22.74
C VAL A 369 13.85 5.21 24.20
N GLN A 370 12.88 5.53 25.05
CA GLN A 370 12.85 5.10 26.45
C GLN A 370 12.85 3.58 26.56
N PHE A 371 12.09 2.91 25.71
CA PHE A 371 12.05 1.44 25.64
C PHE A 371 13.41 0.85 25.22
N LEU A 372 14.06 1.38 24.19
CA LEU A 372 15.39 0.89 23.77
C LEU A 372 16.41 1.05 24.90
N LEU A 373 16.38 2.18 25.61
CA LEU A 373 17.24 2.43 26.77
C LEU A 373 16.95 1.47 27.93
N SER A 374 15.68 1.21 28.24
CA SER A 374 15.30 0.27 29.31
C SER A 374 15.70 -1.17 28.99
N ARG A 375 15.83 -1.51 27.70
CA ARG A 375 16.35 -2.78 27.20
C ARG A 375 17.87 -2.81 27.01
N GLY A 376 18.60 -1.80 27.50
CA GLY A 376 20.06 -1.79 27.56
C GLY A 376 20.76 -1.23 26.32
N ALA A 377 20.08 -0.46 25.47
CA ALA A 377 20.75 0.28 24.40
C ALA A 377 21.80 1.24 24.96
N ASP A 378 23.02 1.20 24.41
CA ASP A 378 24.10 2.09 24.83
C ASP A 378 23.90 3.49 24.26
N VAL A 379 23.58 4.45 25.13
CA VAL A 379 23.42 5.87 24.81
C VAL A 379 24.74 6.56 24.41
N ASN A 380 25.88 5.93 24.70
CA ASN A 380 27.22 6.43 24.38
C ASN A 380 27.88 5.68 23.22
N ALA A 381 27.18 4.72 22.60
CA ALA A 381 27.69 4.01 21.43
C ALA A 381 28.11 5.01 20.35
N ARG A 382 29.22 4.75 19.67
CA ARG A 382 29.74 5.62 18.61
C ARG A 382 29.63 4.93 17.27
N ASN A 383 28.97 5.58 16.32
CA ASN A 383 28.95 5.13 14.93
C ASN A 383 30.29 5.38 14.22
N SER A 384 30.40 5.01 12.94
CA SER A 384 31.63 5.17 12.16
C SER A 384 32.10 6.63 12.00
N GLN A 385 31.22 7.60 12.25
CA GLN A 385 31.55 9.03 12.25
C GLN A 385 31.92 9.56 13.65
N GLY A 386 31.95 8.70 14.67
CA GLY A 386 32.17 9.08 16.06
C GLY A 386 30.97 9.75 16.74
N ASN A 387 29.83 9.85 16.05
CA ASN A 387 28.62 10.40 16.63
C ASN A 387 27.99 9.39 17.59
N THR A 388 27.43 9.91 18.68
CA THR A 388 26.56 9.15 19.58
C THR A 388 25.08 9.37 19.24
N PRO A 389 24.14 8.57 19.77
CA PRO A 389 22.72 8.83 19.61
C PRO A 389 22.31 10.26 19.99
N LEU A 390 22.96 10.86 20.99
CA LEU A 390 22.72 12.26 21.36
C LEU A 390 23.13 13.23 20.23
N HIS A 391 24.26 13.00 19.58
CA HIS A 391 24.68 13.82 18.43
C HIS A 391 23.68 13.71 17.28
N GLU A 392 23.13 12.52 17.05
CA GLU A 392 22.08 12.30 16.04
C GLU A 392 20.75 12.97 16.43
N ALA A 393 20.37 12.97 17.70
CA ALA A 393 19.19 13.69 18.19
C ALA A 393 19.27 15.21 17.93
N MET A 394 20.45 15.81 18.07
CA MET A 394 20.67 17.23 17.76
C MET A 394 20.53 17.55 16.26
N ARG A 395 20.62 16.54 15.39
CA ARG A 395 20.37 16.64 13.95
C ARG A 395 18.94 16.24 13.57
N GLY A 396 18.14 15.83 14.55
CA GLY A 396 16.78 15.36 14.36
C GLY A 396 15.80 16.48 13.98
N THR A 397 14.68 16.09 13.40
CA THR A 397 13.60 17.02 13.03
C THR A 397 12.31 16.62 13.73
N LEU A 398 11.60 17.60 14.30
CA LEU A 398 10.20 17.42 14.70
C LEU A 398 9.31 17.71 13.50
N ARG A 399 8.61 16.69 13.01
CA ARG A 399 7.68 16.82 11.90
C ARG A 399 6.24 16.74 12.41
N PRO A 400 5.34 17.65 11.97
CA PRO A 400 3.92 17.47 12.19
C PRO A 400 3.44 16.23 11.44
N ARG A 401 2.42 15.56 11.97
CA ARG A 401 1.77 14.45 11.28
C ARG A 401 0.28 14.45 11.53
N GLU A 402 -0.42 13.75 10.66
CA GLU A 402 -1.79 13.33 10.88
C GLU A 402 -1.79 12.00 11.66
N ASN A 403 -2.60 11.89 12.70
CA ASN A 403 -2.77 10.65 13.44
C ASN A 403 -3.82 9.74 12.81
N ARG A 404 -4.00 8.53 13.35
CA ARG A 404 -5.05 7.60 12.90
C ARG A 404 -6.48 8.15 13.01
N GLU A 405 -6.71 9.31 13.60
CA GLU A 405 -8.04 9.96 13.67
C GLU A 405 -8.18 11.10 12.66
N GLY A 406 -7.18 11.31 11.79
CA GLY A 406 -7.17 12.41 10.84
C GLY A 406 -6.81 13.76 11.48
N LYS A 407 -6.37 13.77 12.75
CA LYS A 407 -6.02 14.98 13.47
C LYS A 407 -4.55 15.26 13.29
N ILE A 408 -4.23 16.50 12.92
CA ILE A 408 -2.86 16.99 12.94
C ILE A 408 -2.43 17.11 14.40
N GLU A 409 -1.48 16.27 14.80
CA GLU A 409 -0.86 16.37 16.11
C GLU A 409 0.31 17.35 16.03
N GLU A 410 0.07 18.59 16.47
CA GLU A 410 1.16 19.48 16.84
C GLU A 410 1.87 18.92 18.08
N VAL A 411 3.20 18.93 18.04
CA VAL A 411 4.04 18.25 19.03
C VAL A 411 3.88 18.90 20.40
N THR A 412 3.09 18.28 21.27
CA THR A 412 3.14 18.54 22.72
C THR A 412 4.09 17.53 23.35
N LEU A 413 5.31 17.98 23.68
CA LEU A 413 6.31 17.16 24.39
C LEU A 413 5.93 16.83 25.85
N THR A 414 4.71 17.12 26.27
CA THR A 414 4.29 17.04 27.66
C THR A 414 3.73 15.67 27.98
N GLY A 415 4.53 14.89 28.71
CA GLY A 415 3.97 14.06 29.77
C GLY A 415 3.20 14.97 30.72
N SER A 416 1.90 15.09 30.52
CA SER A 416 1.00 15.64 31.53
C SER A 416 1.01 14.68 32.71
N HIS A 417 1.98 14.85 33.61
CA HIS A 417 1.72 14.55 35.01
C HIS A 417 0.46 15.34 35.36
N LYS A 418 -0.66 14.64 35.54
CA LYS A 418 -1.81 15.18 36.27
C LYS A 418 -1.27 15.57 37.64
N SER A 419 -0.87 16.82 37.81
CA SER A 419 -0.70 17.39 39.14
C SER A 419 -2.08 17.31 39.78
N ALA A 420 -2.14 16.54 40.87
CA ALA A 420 -3.28 16.50 41.74
C ALA A 420 -3.69 17.94 42.10
N GLY A 421 -4.99 18.19 42.07
CA GLY A 421 -5.56 19.52 42.23
C GLY A 421 -5.11 20.20 43.51
N CYS A 422 -4.68 21.44 43.36
CA CYS A 422 -4.88 22.44 44.39
C CYS A 422 -5.93 23.41 43.85
N ASN A 423 -7.17 23.20 44.27
CA ASN A 423 -8.18 24.25 44.28
C ASN A 423 -7.69 25.31 45.26
N ASP A 424 -7.55 26.55 44.81
CA ASP A 424 -8.01 27.69 45.61
C ASP A 424 -8.22 28.93 44.74
N SER A 425 -9.51 29.21 44.50
CA SER A 425 -10.16 30.48 44.82
C SER A 425 -9.46 31.79 44.42
N SER A 426 -9.88 32.36 43.29
CA SER A 426 -9.75 33.79 42.90
C SER A 426 -10.29 34.76 44.00
N PRO A 427 -10.19 36.12 43.91
CA PRO A 427 -9.81 36.96 42.77
C PRO A 427 -9.00 38.27 43.07
N SER A 428 -8.80 39.07 42.02
CA SER A 428 -8.62 40.55 41.99
C SER A 428 -7.19 41.13 41.96
N GLY A 429 -7.03 42.19 41.16
CA GLY A 429 -5.99 43.21 41.37
C GLY A 429 -5.08 43.51 40.19
N SER A 430 -5.44 44.54 39.42
CA SER A 430 -4.59 45.22 38.43
C SER A 430 -3.42 46.00 39.08
N CYS A 431 -2.47 46.41 38.22
CA CYS A 431 -1.44 47.46 38.36
C CYS A 431 -0.04 47.02 38.87
N GLY A 432 0.95 47.15 37.98
CA GLY A 432 1.82 48.33 37.96
C GLY A 432 3.09 48.33 38.84
N GLN A 433 4.22 48.57 38.15
CA GLN A 433 5.44 49.27 38.60
C GLN A 433 6.49 48.55 39.48
N SER A 434 7.63 48.31 38.83
CA SER A 434 9.01 48.73 39.15
C SER A 434 9.52 48.88 40.60
N HIS A 435 10.75 48.38 40.77
CA HIS A 435 11.82 48.70 41.73
C HIS A 435 11.77 48.11 43.15
N SER A 436 12.76 47.25 43.48
CA SER A 436 13.83 47.58 44.44
C SER A 436 14.85 46.44 44.59
N ARG A 437 16.11 46.84 44.78
CA ARG A 437 17.30 46.03 45.12
C ARG A 437 17.41 45.82 46.64
N LEU A 438 18.37 44.95 47.02
CA LEU A 438 19.01 44.73 48.34
C LEU A 438 18.36 43.55 49.12
N ASP A 439 19.04 42.51 49.60
CA ASP A 439 20.44 42.29 50.03
C ASP A 439 20.84 40.79 49.86
N GLY A 440 22.15 40.51 49.70
CA GLY A 440 22.74 39.15 49.84
C GLY A 440 23.19 38.88 51.29
N PRO A 441 24.13 37.93 51.57
CA PRO A 441 24.63 36.81 50.78
C PRO A 441 24.68 35.47 51.57
N ALA A 442 24.93 34.35 50.89
CA ALA A 442 25.58 33.18 51.48
C ALA A 442 26.38 32.41 50.42
N GLU A 443 27.70 32.64 50.41
CA GLU A 443 28.66 31.80 49.70
C GLU A 443 28.76 30.41 50.35
N ARG A 444 28.93 29.36 49.54
CA ARG A 444 30.01 28.38 49.76
C ARG A 444 30.34 27.57 48.49
N ARG A 445 31.55 27.85 47.99
CA ARG A 445 32.41 27.12 47.03
C ARG A 445 32.32 25.59 47.12
N TRP A 446 32.42 24.94 45.96
CA TRP A 446 33.17 23.69 45.78
C TRP A 446 34.14 23.89 44.60
N GLY A 447 35.44 23.77 44.93
CA GLY A 447 36.55 24.02 44.02
C GLY A 447 36.81 22.85 43.07
N VAL A 448 37.19 23.23 41.86
CA VAL A 448 37.90 22.42 40.87
C VAL A 448 39.39 22.58 41.15
N THR A 449 40.13 21.48 41.21
CA THR A 449 41.58 21.50 40.94
C THR A 449 41.90 20.39 39.97
N ALA A 450 42.22 20.80 38.73
CA ALA A 450 43.05 20.05 37.81
C ALA A 450 44.52 20.15 38.27
N THR A 451 45.28 19.10 38.02
CA THR A 451 46.75 19.16 37.97
C THR A 451 47.20 18.42 36.72
N ASP A 452 47.72 19.19 35.76
CA ASP A 452 48.58 18.72 34.68
C ASP A 452 49.97 18.36 35.25
N THR A 453 50.52 17.25 34.77
CA THR A 453 51.91 17.11 34.30
C THR A 453 51.97 16.02 33.26
#